data_AF-W7UYU4-F1
#
_entry.id   AF-W7UYU4-F1
#
_cell.length_a   1.000
_cell.length_b   1.000
_cell.length_c   1.000
_cell.angle_alpha   90.00
_cell.angle_beta   90.00
_cell.angle_gamma   90.00
#
_symmetry.space_group_name_H-M   'P 1'
#
loop_
_entity.id
_entity.type
_entity.pdbx_description
1 polymer ?
#
loop_
_entity_poly.entity_id
_entity_poly.type
_entity_poly.pdbx_seq_one_letter_code
_entity_poly.pdbx_strand_id
1 'polypeptide(L)'
;MLSRVTAEFETPELAEYAIKRIKESVDYVYSAKMIYNPISERAKRLGRATSFTIIPTYYNTHTNFLTAVMESPASRDIIPEPARNRKTSACIICGSAAVDNVIAVLNGMGGLNIRFAQ
;
A
#
# COMPACT_ATOMS: atom_id res chain seq x y z
N MET A 1 -18.47 -22.70 -1.69
CA MET A 1 -18.58 -21.23 -1.83
C MET A 1 -17.32 -20.59 -1.30
N LEU A 2 -16.84 -19.54 -1.96
CA LEU A 2 -15.69 -18.75 -1.52
C LEU A 2 -16.19 -17.53 -0.76
N SER A 3 -15.59 -17.24 0.37
CA SER A 3 -15.97 -16.09 1.21
C SER A 3 -14.77 -15.16 1.38
N ARG A 4 -15.05 -13.86 1.38
CA ARG A 4 -14.05 -12.81 1.55
C ARG A 4 -14.23 -12.16 2.92
N VAL A 5 -13.17 -12.19 3.72
CA VAL A 5 -13.10 -11.51 5.01
C VAL A 5 -12.10 -10.37 4.91
N THR A 6 -12.52 -9.18 5.29
CA THR A 6 -11.67 -7.98 5.33
C THR A 6 -11.61 -7.43 6.74
N ALA A 7 -10.42 -7.11 7.23
CA ALA A 7 -10.20 -6.50 8.53
C ALA A 7 -9.23 -5.32 8.41
N GLU A 8 -9.41 -4.30 9.25
CA GLU A 8 -8.54 -3.13 9.35
C GLU A 8 -7.60 -3.28 10.56
N PHE A 9 -6.35 -2.86 10.40
CA PHE A 9 -5.35 -2.85 11.46
C PHE A 9 -4.73 -1.45 11.57
N GLU A 10 -4.36 -1.07 12.80
CA GLU A 10 -3.74 0.22 13.09
C GLU A 10 -2.31 0.31 12.57
N THR A 11 -1.57 -0.81 12.62
CA THR A 11 -0.20 -0.92 12.13
C THR A 11 -0.06 -2.04 11.09
N PRO A 12 0.85 -1.87 10.10
CA PRO A 12 1.09 -2.90 9.09
C PRO A 12 1.69 -4.18 9.68
N GLU A 13 2.50 -4.06 10.74
CA GLU A 13 3.15 -5.20 11.40
C GLU A 13 2.13 -6.17 12.01
N LEU A 14 1.06 -5.65 12.63
CA LEU A 14 -0.03 -6.48 13.16
C LEU A 14 -0.78 -7.21 12.04
N ALA A 15 -1.01 -6.54 10.92
CA ALA A 15 -1.67 -7.15 9.77
C ALA A 15 -0.80 -8.25 9.11
N GLU A 16 0.53 -8.08 9.06
CA GLU A 16 1.44 -9.11 8.55
C GLU A 16 1.44 -10.35 9.44
N TYR A 17 1.55 -10.12 10.75
CA TYR A 17 1.57 -11.19 11.73
C TYR A 17 0.22 -11.93 11.78
N ALA A 18 -0.91 -11.22 11.66
CA ALA A 18 -2.23 -11.81 11.54
C ALA A 18 -2.36 -12.69 10.29
N ILE A 19 -1.91 -12.22 9.12
CA ILE A 19 -1.94 -13.00 7.89
C ILE A 19 -1.07 -14.25 7.99
N LYS A 20 0.13 -14.13 8.56
CA LYS A 20 1.03 -15.27 8.77
C LYS A 20 0.35 -16.32 9.65
N ARG A 21 -0.23 -15.88 10.78
CA ARG A 21 -0.93 -16.76 11.70
C ARG A 21 -2.14 -17.43 11.06
N ILE A 22 -2.90 -16.73 10.23
CA ILE A 22 -4.06 -17.30 9.52
C ILE A 22 -3.63 -18.37 8.52
N LYS A 23 -2.52 -18.15 7.80
CA LYS A 23 -1.94 -19.18 6.92
C LYS A 23 -1.45 -20.42 7.66
N GLU A 24 -1.00 -20.26 8.90
CA GLU A 24 -0.49 -21.36 9.74
C GLU A 24 -1.59 -22.10 10.50
N SER A 25 -2.69 -21.43 10.85
CA SER A 25 -3.73 -21.96 11.76
C SER A 25 -5.03 -22.38 11.07
N VAL A 26 -5.29 -21.90 9.85
CA VAL A 26 -6.56 -22.14 9.16
C VAL A 26 -6.31 -22.81 7.83
N ASP A 27 -6.75 -24.07 7.72
CA ASP A 27 -6.84 -24.78 6.46
C ASP A 27 -7.94 -24.16 5.57
N TYR A 28 -7.83 -24.29 4.25
CA TYR A 28 -8.75 -23.70 3.25
C TYR A 28 -8.69 -22.18 3.08
N VAL A 29 -7.52 -21.57 3.30
CA VAL A 29 -7.23 -20.19 2.88
C VAL A 29 -6.66 -20.20 1.46
N TYR A 30 -7.35 -19.56 0.52
CA TYR A 30 -6.94 -19.48 -0.88
C TYR A 30 -6.01 -18.30 -1.15
N SER A 31 -6.27 -17.16 -0.51
CA SER A 31 -5.45 -15.96 -0.70
C SER A 31 -5.53 -15.07 0.53
N ALA A 32 -4.40 -14.48 0.91
CA ALA A 32 -4.34 -13.45 1.93
C ALA A 32 -3.46 -12.32 1.40
N LYS A 33 -4.03 -11.12 1.28
CA LYS A 33 -3.37 -9.92 0.76
C LYS A 33 -3.52 -8.77 1.72
N MET A 34 -2.48 -7.96 1.83
CA MET A 34 -2.54 -6.66 2.52
C MET A 34 -2.79 -5.56 1.50
N ILE A 35 -3.67 -4.65 1.87
CA ILE A 35 -3.98 -3.45 1.12
C ILE A 35 -3.48 -2.28 1.96
N TYR A 36 -2.42 -1.66 1.48
CA TYR A 36 -1.87 -0.45 2.07
C TYR A 36 -2.67 0.78 1.66
N ASN A 37 -2.66 1.80 2.50
CA ASN A 37 -3.27 3.08 2.16
C ASN A 37 -2.53 3.71 0.95
N PRO A 38 -3.20 3.90 -0.21
CA PRO A 38 -2.56 4.34 -1.46
C PRO A 38 -1.94 5.74 -1.34
N ILE A 39 -2.46 6.60 -0.47
CA ILE A 39 -1.95 7.96 -0.24
C ILE A 39 -0.57 7.90 0.44
N SER A 40 -0.43 7.01 1.42
CA SER A 40 0.83 6.82 2.15
C SER A 40 1.93 6.23 1.26
N GLU A 41 1.55 5.35 0.33
CA GLU A 41 2.49 4.74 -0.62
C GLU A 41 2.96 5.76 -1.67
N ARG A 42 2.03 6.59 -2.16
CA ARG A 42 2.33 7.66 -3.12
C ARG A 42 3.31 8.69 -2.53
N ALA A 43 3.12 9.08 -1.27
CA ALA A 43 4.04 9.97 -0.56
C ALA A 43 5.45 9.36 -0.43
N LYS A 44 5.56 8.08 -0.05
CA LYS A 44 6.85 7.36 0.03
C LYS A 44 7.56 7.28 -1.32
N ARG A 45 6.81 7.03 -2.41
CA ARG A 45 7.36 6.94 -3.76
C ARG A 45 7.85 8.30 -4.27
N LEU A 46 7.08 9.36 -4.04
CA LEU A 46 7.45 10.73 -4.43
C LEU A 46 8.62 11.29 -3.62
N GLY A 47 8.82 10.84 -2.38
CA GLY A 47 10.00 11.19 -1.57
C GLY A 47 11.34 10.74 -2.14
N ARG A 48 11.35 9.84 -3.12
CA ARG A 48 12.55 9.39 -3.84
C ARG A 48 12.58 9.86 -5.30
N ALA A 49 11.62 10.68 -5.73
CA ALA A 49 11.52 11.13 -7.11
C ALA A 49 12.48 12.29 -7.39
N THR A 50 13.02 12.31 -8.60
CA THR A 50 13.80 13.42 -9.15
C THR A 50 12.93 14.24 -10.09
N SER A 51 12.99 15.56 -9.97
CA SER A 51 12.41 16.47 -10.95
C SER A 51 13.46 16.82 -12.00
N PHE A 52 13.08 16.69 -13.27
CA PHE A 52 13.90 17.08 -14.40
C PHE A 52 13.40 18.42 -14.92
N THR A 53 14.25 19.44 -14.86
CA THR A 53 13.95 20.74 -15.48
C THR A 53 14.75 20.87 -16.76
N ILE A 54 14.06 20.97 -17.90
CA ILE A 54 14.68 21.23 -19.19
C ILE A 54 14.93 22.73 -19.29
N ILE A 55 16.20 23.12 -19.40
CA ILE A 55 16.60 24.50 -19.62
C ILE A 55 16.81 24.67 -21.12
N PRO A 56 15.93 25.39 -21.83
CA PRO A 56 16.14 25.68 -23.24
C PRO A 56 17.30 26.67 -23.36
N THR A 57 18.49 26.18 -23.68
CA THR A 57 19.62 27.05 -24.01
C THR A 57 19.58 27.37 -25.51
N TYR A 58 19.18 28.58 -25.85
CA TYR A 58 19.24 29.06 -27.23
C TYR A 58 20.70 29.36 -27.60
N TYR A 59 21.26 28.62 -28.57
CA TYR A 59 22.58 28.93 -29.12
C TYR A 59 22.49 29.15 -30.64
N ASN A 60 22.19 30.41 -30.97
CA ASN A 60 22.37 31.10 -32.24
C ASN A 60 21.63 30.56 -33.49
N THR A 61 21.34 31.49 -34.41
CA THR A 61 20.31 31.47 -35.47
C THR A 61 20.43 30.42 -36.58
N HIS A 62 21.29 29.42 -36.47
CA HIS A 62 21.44 28.32 -37.43
C HIS A 62 21.43 26.96 -36.72
N THR A 63 20.22 26.52 -36.36
CA THR A 63 19.81 25.11 -36.17
C THR A 63 20.62 24.22 -35.21
N ASN A 64 21.20 24.74 -34.12
CA ASN A 64 21.77 23.91 -33.06
C ASN A 64 21.16 24.26 -31.70
N PHE A 65 20.27 23.40 -31.20
CA PHE A 65 19.72 23.50 -29.85
C PHE A 65 20.54 22.62 -28.90
N LEU A 66 21.29 23.23 -27.98
CA LEU A 66 21.70 22.50 -26.78
C LEU A 66 20.49 22.45 -25.84
N THR A 67 20.15 21.27 -25.36
CA THR A 67 19.20 21.11 -24.25
C THR A 67 19.99 20.70 -23.01
N ALA A 68 20.02 21.56 -22.00
CA ALA A 68 20.57 21.22 -20.71
C ALA A 68 19.45 20.67 -19.83
N VAL A 69 19.69 19.54 -19.17
CA VAL A 69 18.75 18.94 -18.22
C VAL A 69 19.34 19.12 -16.82
N MET A 70 18.59 19.77 -15.93
CA MET A 70 18.93 19.88 -14.52
C MET A 70 18.12 18.86 -13.72
N GLU A 71 18.83 17.97 -13.03
CA GLU A 71 18.23 17.03 -12.08
C GLU A 71 18.21 17.65 -10.69
N SER A 72 17.04 17.72 -10.07
CA SER A 72 16.90 18.12 -8.68
C SER A 72 16.05 17.11 -7.90
N PRO A 73 16.34 16.87 -6.61
CA PRO A 73 15.44 16.09 -5.77
C PRO A 73 14.08 16.80 -5.69
N ALA A 74 12.98 16.06 -5.72
CA ALA A 74 11.65 16.63 -5.61
C ALA A 74 11.53 17.47 -4.32
N SER A 75 11.09 18.73 -4.45
CA SER A 75 10.94 19.63 -3.31
C SER A 75 9.95 19.05 -2.28
N ARG A 76 10.27 19.22 -1.00
CA ARG A 76 9.43 18.76 0.13
C ARG A 76 8.01 19.35 0.08
N ASP A 77 7.84 20.52 -0.54
CA ASP A 77 6.54 21.18 -0.70
C ASP A 77 5.61 20.47 -1.69
N ILE A 78 6.17 19.64 -2.59
CA ILE A 78 5.42 18.90 -3.62
C ILE A 78 5.03 17.50 -3.11
N ILE A 79 5.75 16.99 -2.11
CA ILE A 79 5.50 15.67 -1.54
C ILE A 79 4.37 15.80 -0.52
N PRO A 80 3.19 15.17 -0.75
CA PRO A 80 2.12 15.20 0.24
C PRO A 80 2.63 14.57 1.55
N GLU A 81 2.34 15.21 2.68
CA GLU A 81 2.73 14.68 3.98
C GLU A 81 2.23 13.23 4.12
N PRO A 82 3.10 12.29 4.54
CA PRO A 82 2.68 10.91 4.70
C PRO A 82 1.57 10.87 5.76
N ALA A 83 0.39 10.41 5.36
CA ALA A 83 -0.75 10.27 6.26
C ALA A 83 -0.30 9.60 7.57
N ARG A 84 -0.46 10.32 8.68
CA ARG A 84 -0.09 9.85 10.02
C ARG A 84 -0.81 8.54 10.37
N ASN A 85 -1.98 8.32 9.74
CA ASN A 85 -2.78 7.12 9.90
C ASN A 85 -2.37 6.02 8.89
N ARG A 86 -1.58 5.04 9.36
CA ARG A 86 -1.12 3.89 8.57
C ARG A 86 -2.11 2.71 8.62
N LYS A 87 -3.42 3.03 8.60
CA LYS A 87 -4.46 1.99 8.52
C LYS A 87 -4.15 1.07 7.34
N THR A 88 -4.04 -0.21 7.65
CA THR A 88 -3.73 -1.26 6.69
C THR A 88 -4.86 -2.26 6.73
N SER A 89 -5.39 -2.62 5.57
CA SER A 89 -6.51 -3.57 5.49
C SER A 89 -5.99 -4.94 5.06
N ALA A 90 -6.28 -5.99 5.81
CA ALA A 90 -6.05 -7.36 5.38
C ALA A 90 -7.30 -7.89 4.66
N CYS A 91 -7.11 -8.55 3.52
CA CYS A 91 -8.15 -9.19 2.75
C CYS A 91 -7.81 -10.68 2.61
N ILE A 92 -8.69 -11.53 3.12
CA ILE A 92 -8.51 -12.98 3.16
C ILE A 92 -9.67 -13.64 2.41
N ILE A 93 -9.32 -14.50 1.47
CA ILE A 93 -10.26 -15.33 0.71
C ILE A 93 -10.14 -16.74 1.27
N CYS A 94 -11.23 -17.24 1.85
CA CYS A 94 -11.31 -18.52 2.53
C CYS A 94 -12.53 -19.32 2.06
N GLY A 95 -12.52 -20.62 2.28
CA GLY A 95 -13.73 -21.44 2.11
C GLY A 95 -14.79 -21.06 3.14
N SER A 96 -16.07 -21.22 2.80
CA SER A 96 -17.20 -20.89 3.69
C SER A 96 -17.14 -21.55 5.07
N ALA A 97 -16.53 -22.74 5.19
CA ALA A 97 -16.34 -23.44 6.46
C ALA A 97 -15.24 -22.85 7.36
N ALA A 98 -14.35 -22.02 6.81
CA ALA A 98 -13.20 -21.45 7.52
C ALA A 98 -13.45 -19.99 7.98
N VAL A 99 -14.60 -19.40 7.63
CA VAL A 99 -14.90 -17.98 7.89
C VAL A 99 -14.87 -17.66 9.38
N ASP A 100 -15.52 -18.47 10.22
CA ASP A 100 -15.61 -18.21 11.67
C ASP A 100 -14.23 -18.31 12.34
N ASN A 101 -13.41 -19.27 11.91
CA ASN A 101 -12.04 -19.42 12.40
C ASN A 101 -11.16 -18.23 11.99
N VAL A 102 -11.27 -17.76 10.75
CA VAL A 102 -10.56 -16.56 10.28
C VAL A 102 -10.99 -15.33 11.08
N ILE A 103 -12.29 -15.15 11.33
CA ILE A 103 -12.81 -14.03 12.13
C ILE A 103 -12.30 -14.10 13.57
N ALA A 104 -12.29 -15.29 14.18
CA ALA A 104 -11.77 -15.48 15.53
C ALA A 104 -10.29 -15.11 15.64
N VAL A 105 -9.47 -15.55 14.68
CA VAL A 105 -8.04 -15.18 14.63
C VAL A 105 -7.88 -13.68 14.40
N LEU A 106 -8.62 -13.07 13.48
CA LEU A 106 -8.55 -11.64 13.23
C LEU A 106 -8.92 -10.81 14.46
N ASN A 107 -9.97 -11.19 15.19
CA ASN A 107 -10.36 -10.54 16.45
C ASN A 107 -9.28 -10.69 17.53
N GLY A 108 -8.71 -11.89 17.70
CA GLY A 108 -7.64 -12.14 18.67
C GLY A 108 -6.34 -11.37 18.36
N MET A 109 -6.15 -11.00 17.09
CA MET A 109 -4.98 -10.25 16.60
C MET A 109 -5.20 -8.72 16.58
N GLY A 110 -6.35 -8.23 17.08
CA GLY A 110 -6.65 -6.79 17.12
C GLY A 110 -7.20 -6.23 15.81
N GLY A 111 -7.82 -7.06 14.97
CA GLY A 111 -8.52 -6.62 13.77
C GLY A 111 -9.75 -5.78 14.11
N LEU A 112 -9.83 -4.60 13.51
CA LEU A 112 -10.96 -3.68 13.62
C LEU A 112 -11.83 -3.75 12.37
N ASN A 113 -13.11 -3.38 12.48
CA ASN A 113 -14.04 -3.28 11.34
C ASN A 113 -14.07 -4.54 10.45
N ILE A 114 -14.17 -5.73 11.05
CA ILE A 114 -14.23 -6.98 10.29
C ILE A 114 -15.53 -7.03 9.47
N ARG A 115 -15.39 -7.14 8.15
CA ARG A 115 -16.51 -7.34 7.21
C ARG A 115 -16.34 -8.67 6.51
N PHE A 116 -17.43 -9.40 6.36
CA PHE A 116 -17.48 -10.63 5.59
C PHE A 116 -18.44 -10.47 4.41
N ALA A 117 -18.09 -11.05 3.27
CA ALA A 117 -18.95 -11.18 2.10
C ALA A 117 -18.90 -12.65 1.64
N GLN A 118 -20.07 -13.27 1.50
CA GLN A 118 -20.25 -14.64 1.01
C GLN A 118 -20.54 -14.67 -0.49
#